data_AF-A0A7L9BP30-F1
#
_entry.id   AF-A0A7L9BP30-F1
#
_cell.length_a   1.000
_cell.length_b   1.000
_cell.length_c   1.000
_cell.angle_alpha   90.00
_cell.angle_beta   90.00
_cell.angle_gamma   90.00
#
_symmetry.space_group_name_H-M   'P 1'
#
loop_
_entity.id
_entity.type
_entity.pdbx_description
1 polymer ?
#
loop_
_entity_poly.entity_id
_entity_poly.type
_entity_poly.pdbx_seq_one_letter_code
_entity_poly.pdbx_strand_id
1 'polypeptide(L)'
;MTTPDGSALLPVWAVIPAASVLLVVVAAHAGVVRRSPGVPPSRKRIRLANAALMVVTIPVLSFALGVARSDDPRVFVLAWLATVGLIGLVIMVACLDMLNTVRLGFAARRRLREHLSRVRSTLVAGAVRARMSPEAVPGHDLRGTP
;
A
#
# COMPACT_ATOMS: atom_id res chain seq x y z
N MET A 1 37.57 -13.16 36.27
CA MET A 1 36.89 -13.52 35.01
C MET A 1 35.69 -12.59 34.88
N THR A 2 35.93 -11.37 34.42
CA THR A 2 34.93 -10.30 34.27
C THR A 2 34.18 -10.56 32.97
N THR A 3 32.93 -10.99 33.08
CA THR A 3 32.03 -11.17 31.93
C THR A 3 31.80 -9.84 31.21
N PRO A 4 31.56 -9.86 29.88
CA PRO A 4 31.42 -8.65 29.09
C PRO A 4 30.30 -7.78 29.65
N ASP A 5 30.58 -6.49 29.71
CA ASP A 5 29.73 -5.44 30.26
C ASP A 5 28.28 -5.58 29.74
N GLY A 6 27.29 -5.30 30.60
CA GLY A 6 25.87 -5.18 30.26
C GLY A 6 25.60 -4.00 29.33
N SER A 7 26.26 -3.98 28.17
CA SER A 7 26.19 -2.94 27.16
C SER A 7 24.96 -3.15 26.30
N ALA A 8 24.34 -2.05 25.90
CA ALA A 8 23.31 -2.05 24.87
C ALA A 8 23.83 -2.73 23.59
N LEU A 9 22.92 -3.32 22.81
CA LEU A 9 23.25 -4.05 21.59
C LEU A 9 23.93 -3.16 20.54
N LEU A 10 23.54 -1.88 20.49
CA LEU A 10 24.07 -0.89 19.57
C LEU A 10 24.40 0.41 20.30
N PRO A 11 25.40 1.17 19.82
CA PRO A 11 25.72 2.46 20.43
C PRO A 11 24.61 3.48 20.16
N VAL A 12 24.17 4.18 21.20
CA VAL A 12 23.10 5.19 21.17
C VAL A 12 23.31 6.25 20.07
N TRP A 13 24.56 6.68 19.87
CA TRP A 13 24.91 7.69 18.88
C TRP A 13 24.63 7.26 17.43
N ALA A 14 24.57 5.96 17.15
CA ALA A 14 24.20 5.43 15.83
C ALA A 14 22.69 5.20 15.71
N VAL A 15 22.06 4.68 16.78
CA VAL A 15 20.64 4.32 16.78
C VAL A 15 19.74 5.56 16.72
N ILE A 16 20.05 6.60 17.50
CA ILE A 16 19.20 7.81 17.56
C ILE A 16 19.12 8.51 16.19
N PRO A 17 20.23 8.86 15.50
CA PRO A 17 20.14 9.49 14.19
C PRO A 17 19.41 8.63 13.16
N ALA A 18 19.64 7.32 13.16
CA ALA A 18 18.92 6.40 12.27
C ALA A 18 17.41 6.40 12.54
N ALA A 19 17.00 6.36 13.81
CA ALA A 19 15.59 6.44 14.21
C ALA A 19 14.96 7.79 13.83
N SER A 20 15.69 8.90 13.98
CA SER A 20 15.25 10.23 13.56
C SER A 20 15.00 10.30 12.05
N VAL A 21 15.91 9.77 11.23
CA VAL A 21 15.73 9.70 9.77
C VAL A 21 14.50 8.86 9.42
N LEU A 22 14.32 7.69 10.05
CA LEU A 22 13.16 6.84 9.82
C LEU A 22 11.84 7.54 10.18
N LEU A 23 11.79 8.27 11.29
CA LEU A 23 10.61 9.05 11.68
C LEU A 23 10.26 10.12 10.64
N VAL A 24 11.26 10.85 10.14
CA VAL A 24 11.06 11.85 9.07
C VAL A 24 10.52 11.19 7.80
N VAL A 25 11.07 10.04 7.39
CA VAL A 25 10.61 9.30 6.22
C VAL A 25 9.16 8.83 6.38
N VAL A 26 8.82 8.25 7.54
CA VAL A 26 7.45 7.77 7.81
C VAL A 26 6.46 8.94 7.86
N ALA A 27 6.83 10.06 8.50
CA ALA A 27 5.99 11.25 8.55
C ALA A 27 5.76 11.86 7.16
N ALA A 28 6.82 11.96 6.34
CA ALA A 28 6.73 12.40 4.95
C ALA A 28 5.83 11.47 4.13
N HIS A 29 6.01 10.15 4.27
CA HIS A 29 5.18 9.14 3.62
C HIS A 29 3.70 9.29 3.99
N ALA A 30 3.37 9.44 5.28
CA ALA A 30 2.00 9.67 5.74
C ALA A 30 1.41 10.96 5.13
N GLY A 31 2.22 12.02 5.05
CA GLY A 31 1.84 13.28 4.40
C GLY A 31 1.50 13.11 2.91
N VAL A 32 2.31 12.35 2.17
CA VAL A 32 2.06 12.03 0.75
C VAL A 32 0.79 11.20 0.58
N VAL A 33 0.61 10.15 1.38
CA VAL A 33 -0.58 9.29 1.33
C VAL A 33 -1.86 10.09 1.60
N ARG A 34 -1.82 11.01 2.58
CA ARG A 34 -2.95 11.88 2.92
C ARG A 34 -3.37 12.74 1.73
N ARG A 35 -2.40 13.35 1.04
CA ARG A 35 -2.61 14.29 -0.07
C ARG A 35 -2.89 13.61 -1.42
N SER A 36 -2.58 12.33 -1.57
CA SER A 36 -2.67 11.63 -2.88
C SER A 36 -4.11 11.62 -3.44
N PRO A 37 -4.41 12.30 -4.55
CA PRO A 37 -5.72 12.23 -5.20
C PRO A 37 -5.92 10.84 -5.82
N GLY A 38 -7.17 10.36 -5.87
CA GLY A 38 -7.51 9.07 -6.51
C GLY A 38 -7.28 7.80 -5.68
N VAL A 39 -6.65 7.87 -4.50
CA VAL A 39 -6.56 6.70 -3.61
C VAL A 39 -7.87 6.52 -2.82
N PRO A 40 -8.49 5.32 -2.81
CA PRO A 40 -9.73 5.07 -2.07
C PRO A 40 -9.61 5.42 -0.57
N PRO A 41 -10.64 6.04 0.05
CA PRO A 41 -10.60 6.46 1.45
C PRO A 41 -10.25 5.34 2.43
N SER A 42 -10.75 4.12 2.20
CA SER A 42 -10.42 2.94 3.02
C SER A 42 -8.92 2.63 3.02
N ARG A 43 -8.28 2.61 1.83
CA ARG A 43 -6.84 2.35 1.69
C ARG A 43 -6.00 3.46 2.32
N LYS A 44 -6.45 4.72 2.23
CA LYS A 44 -5.79 5.84 2.93
C LYS A 44 -5.84 5.67 4.44
N ARG A 45 -7.00 5.33 5.01
CA ARG A 45 -7.16 5.13 6.46
C ARG A 45 -6.25 4.03 6.99
N ILE A 46 -6.17 2.90 6.30
CA ILE A 46 -5.31 1.77 6.71
C ILE A 46 -3.82 2.16 6.63
N ARG A 47 -3.40 2.83 5.56
CA ARG A 47 -2.01 3.29 5.41
C ARG A 47 -1.62 4.34 6.45
N LEU A 48 -2.53 5.24 6.80
CA LEU A 48 -2.31 6.23 7.85
C LEU A 48 -2.26 5.58 9.24
N ALA A 49 -3.11 4.59 9.51
CA ALA A 49 -3.05 3.80 10.74
C ALA A 49 -1.70 3.05 10.85
N ASN A 50 -1.25 2.41 9.77
CA ASN A 50 0.05 1.75 9.73
C ASN A 50 1.22 2.72 9.95
N ALA A 51 1.18 3.90 9.30
CA ALA A 51 2.20 4.93 9.51
C ALA A 51 2.21 5.46 10.96
N ALA A 52 1.03 5.65 11.57
CA ALA A 52 0.93 6.04 12.98
C ALA A 52 1.55 4.98 13.91
N LEU A 53 1.32 3.70 13.63
CA LEU A 53 1.94 2.61 14.39
C LEU A 53 3.46 2.59 14.23
N MET A 54 3.97 2.83 13.02
CA MET A 54 5.41 2.93 12.79
C MET A 54 6.04 4.10 13.56
N VAL A 55 5.36 5.25 13.65
CA VAL A 55 5.82 6.41 14.45
C VAL A 55 5.98 6.05 15.93
N VAL A 56 5.15 5.16 16.48
CA VAL A 56 5.28 4.65 17.85
C VAL A 56 6.31 3.52 17.96
N THR A 57 6.39 2.66 16.94
CA THR A 57 7.30 1.50 16.93
C THR A 57 8.76 1.92 16.88
N ILE A 58 9.09 2.95 16.10
CA ILE A 58 10.49 3.40 15.90
C ILE A 58 11.15 3.85 17.22
N PRO A 59 10.55 4.72 18.05
CA PRO A 59 11.11 5.10 19.35
C PRO A 59 11.28 3.90 20.30
N VAL A 60 10.30 2.99 20.35
CA VAL A 60 10.36 1.83 21.24
C VAL A 60 11.47 0.86 20.82
N LEU A 61 11.60 0.62 19.50
CA LEU A 61 12.69 -0.19 18.95
C LEU A 61 14.05 0.47 19.17
N SER A 62 14.14 1.79 18.98
CA SER A 62 15.36 2.58 19.24
C SER A 62 15.78 2.47 20.71
N PHE A 63 14.82 2.57 21.65
CA PHE A 63 15.05 2.38 23.07
C PHE A 63 15.55 0.96 23.37
N ALA A 64 14.88 -0.07 22.83
CA ALA A 64 15.27 -1.46 23.02
C ALA A 64 16.69 -1.78 22.50
N LEU A 65 17.11 -1.13 21.42
CA LEU A 65 18.42 -1.35 20.80
C LEU A 65 19.56 -0.55 21.45
N GLY A 66 19.31 0.72 21.78
CA GLY A 66 20.34 1.66 22.23
C GLY A 66 20.40 1.87 23.74
N VAL A 67 19.28 1.68 24.47
CA VAL A 67 19.18 2.07 25.88
C VAL A 67 18.89 0.89 26.80
N ALA A 68 18.07 -0.08 26.36
CA ALA A 68 17.76 -1.25 27.19
C ALA A 68 19.02 -2.11 27.37
N ARG A 69 19.45 -2.22 28.64
CA ARG A 69 20.66 -2.96 29.04
C ARG A 69 20.26 -4.31 29.61
N SER A 70 21.13 -5.30 29.44
CA SER A 70 20.90 -6.67 29.92
C SER A 70 21.13 -6.87 31.41
N ASP A 71 21.71 -5.88 32.10
CA ASP A 71 21.91 -5.87 33.55
C ASP A 71 20.61 -5.62 34.33
N ASP A 72 19.61 -4.99 33.71
CA ASP A 72 18.23 -4.93 34.17
C ASP A 72 17.31 -5.83 33.32
N PRO A 73 17.15 -7.12 33.68
CA PRO A 73 16.39 -8.07 32.88
C PRO A 73 14.90 -7.71 32.78
N ARG A 74 14.34 -6.97 33.74
CA ARG A 74 12.93 -6.57 33.70
C ARG A 74 12.71 -5.54 32.61
N VAL A 75 13.51 -4.47 32.60
CA VAL A 75 13.43 -3.42 31.57
C VAL A 75 13.75 -3.99 30.20
N PHE A 76 14.78 -4.84 30.10
CA PHE A 76 15.16 -5.50 28.85
C PHE A 76 14.00 -6.31 28.26
N VAL A 77 13.42 -7.22 29.04
CA VAL A 77 12.32 -8.09 28.57
C VAL A 77 11.08 -7.27 28.21
N LEU A 78 10.72 -6.25 29.01
CA LEU A 78 9.57 -5.39 28.70
C LEU A 78 9.77 -4.59 27.41
N ALA A 79 10.97 -4.04 27.17
CA ALA A 79 11.29 -3.30 25.96
C ALA A 79 11.20 -4.19 24.71
N TRP A 80 11.74 -5.40 24.78
CA TRP A 80 11.68 -6.37 23.68
C TRP A 80 10.27 -6.91 23.45
N LEU A 81 9.52 -7.20 24.50
CA LEU A 81 8.12 -7.62 24.40
C LEU A 81 7.26 -6.54 23.74
N ALA A 82 7.42 -5.28 24.15
CA ALA A 82 6.75 -4.14 23.53
C ALA A 82 7.13 -3.99 22.06
N THR A 83 8.42 -4.14 21.73
CA THR A 83 8.94 -4.08 20.36
C THR A 83 8.33 -5.17 19.48
N VAL A 84 8.38 -6.43 19.91
CA VAL A 84 7.81 -7.56 19.18
C VAL A 84 6.29 -7.41 19.03
N GLY A 85 5.60 -6.98 20.08
CA GLY A 85 4.16 -6.71 20.04
C GLY A 85 3.79 -5.63 19.02
N LEU A 86 4.52 -4.51 19.00
CA LEU A 86 4.32 -3.42 18.05
C LEU A 86 4.62 -3.85 16.60
N ILE A 87 5.72 -4.56 16.37
CA ILE A 87 6.05 -5.11 15.05
C ILE A 87 4.97 -6.09 14.59
N GLY A 88 4.52 -6.99 15.47
CA GLY A 88 3.43 -7.91 15.19
C GLY A 88 2.16 -7.18 14.77
N LEU A 89 1.82 -6.08 15.44
CA LEU A 89 0.66 -5.26 15.11
C LEU A 89 0.83 -4.55 13.75
N VAL A 90 2.02 -4.03 13.44
CA VAL A 90 2.36 -3.48 12.10
C VAL A 90 2.17 -4.54 11.02
N ILE A 91 2.69 -5.76 11.22
CA ILE A 91 2.55 -6.87 10.27
C ILE A 91 1.07 -7.24 10.10
N MET A 92 0.32 -7.34 11.19
CA MET A 92 -1.11 -7.64 11.15
C MET A 92 -1.89 -6.61 10.32
N VAL A 93 -1.64 -5.31 10.55
CA VAL A 93 -2.29 -4.23 9.78
C VAL A 93 -1.88 -4.27 8.30
N ALA A 94 -0.62 -4.58 8.00
CA ALA A 94 -0.13 -4.75 6.64
C ALA A 94 -0.81 -5.94 5.93
N CYS A 95 -0.99 -7.07 6.61
CA CYS A 95 -1.72 -8.23 6.10
C CYS A 95 -3.19 -7.88 5.81
N LEU A 96 -3.84 -7.11 6.69
CA LEU A 96 -5.21 -6.63 6.46
C LEU A 96 -5.29 -5.67 5.24
N ASP A 97 -4.31 -4.78 5.04
CA ASP A 97 -4.23 -3.94 3.82
C ASP A 97 -4.09 -4.80 2.56
N MET A 98 -3.24 -5.83 2.62
CA MET A 98 -3.03 -6.76 1.50
C MET A 98 -4.31 -7.52 1.16
N LEU A 99 -4.98 -8.12 2.15
CA LEU A 99 -6.24 -8.85 1.95
C LEU A 99 -7.32 -7.95 1.35
N ASN A 100 -7.46 -6.71 1.86
CA ASN A 100 -8.41 -5.75 1.33
C ASN A 100 -8.09 -5.35 -0.12
N THR A 101 -6.81 -5.14 -0.42
CA THR A 101 -6.34 -4.81 -1.77
C THR A 101 -6.62 -5.95 -2.75
N VAL A 102 -6.38 -7.20 -2.34
CA VAL A 102 -6.64 -8.39 -3.15
C VAL A 102 -8.15 -8.54 -3.41
N ARG A 103 -8.99 -8.36 -2.39
CA ARG A 103 -10.46 -8.40 -2.52
C ARG A 103 -10.97 -7.37 -3.52
N LEU A 104 -10.47 -6.13 -3.45
CA LEU A 104 -10.81 -5.07 -4.40
C LEU A 104 -10.31 -5.39 -5.82
N GLY A 105 -9.11 -5.96 -5.95
CA GLY A 105 -8.55 -6.38 -7.22
C GLY A 105 -9.39 -7.44 -7.93
N PHE A 106 -9.91 -8.42 -7.19
CA PHE A 106 -10.82 -9.42 -7.75
C PHE A 106 -12.14 -8.80 -8.22
N ALA A 107 -12.73 -7.90 -7.44
CA ALA A 107 -13.95 -7.20 -7.84
C ALA A 107 -13.74 -6.33 -9.09
N ALA A 108 -12.62 -5.62 -9.18
CA ALA A 108 -12.26 -4.81 -10.34
C ALA A 108 -12.05 -5.68 -11.61
N ARG A 109 -11.36 -6.83 -11.48
CA ARG A 109 -11.17 -7.79 -12.57
C ARG A 109 -12.50 -8.34 -13.08
N ARG A 110 -13.45 -8.65 -12.18
CA ARG A 110 -14.78 -9.12 -12.55
C ARG A 110 -15.56 -8.06 -13.35
N ARG A 111 -15.57 -6.82 -12.88
CA ARG A 111 -16.19 -5.69 -13.60
C ARG A 111 -15.54 -5.47 -14.96
N LEU A 112 -14.21 -5.51 -15.04
CA LEU A 112 -13.51 -5.33 -16.31
C LEU A 112 -13.89 -6.41 -17.35
N ARG A 113 -14.04 -7.67 -16.93
CA ARG A 113 -14.52 -8.75 -17.80
C ARG A 113 -15.94 -8.49 -18.32
N GLU A 114 -16.83 -7.97 -17.48
CA GLU A 114 -18.20 -7.60 -17.86
C GLU A 114 -18.22 -6.41 -18.83
N HIS A 115 -17.36 -5.40 -18.65
CA HIS A 115 -17.24 -4.29 -19.59
C HIS A 115 -16.68 -4.74 -20.95
N LEU A 116 -15.66 -5.60 -20.94
CA LEU A 116 -15.08 -6.15 -22.17
C LEU A 116 -16.07 -7.04 -22.93
N SER A 117 -16.88 -7.85 -22.23
CA SER A 117 -17.90 -8.66 -22.90
C SER A 117 -18.97 -7.80 -23.57
N ARG A 118 -19.38 -6.70 -22.93
CA ARG A 118 -20.32 -5.72 -23.51
C ARG A 118 -19.74 -4.98 -24.71
N VAL A 119 -18.50 -4.50 -24.63
CA VAL A 119 -17.83 -3.84 -25.76
C VAL A 119 -17.65 -4.82 -26.92
N ARG A 120 -17.28 -6.07 -26.62
CA ARG A 120 -17.18 -7.10 -27.66
C ARG A 120 -18.53 -7.38 -28.32
N SER A 121 -19.63 -7.45 -27.56
CA SER A 121 -20.95 -7.71 -28.13
C SER A 121 -21.45 -6.54 -28.99
N THR A 122 -21.16 -5.29 -28.62
CA THR A 122 -21.53 -4.12 -29.45
C THR A 122 -20.72 -4.05 -30.73
N LEU A 123 -19.43 -4.36 -30.69
CA LEU A 123 -18.58 -4.43 -31.89
C LEU A 123 -19.04 -5.53 -32.85
N VAL A 124 -19.36 -6.72 -32.33
CA VAL A 124 -19.88 -7.83 -33.15
C VAL A 124 -21.24 -7.46 -33.76
N ALA A 125 -22.16 -6.89 -32.98
CA ALA A 125 -23.46 -6.45 -33.49
C ALA A 125 -23.33 -5.36 -34.57
N GLY A 126 -22.41 -4.41 -34.40
CA GLY A 126 -22.11 -3.38 -35.39
C GLY A 126 -21.54 -3.98 -36.69
N ALA A 127 -20.62 -4.94 -36.59
CA ALA A 127 -20.04 -5.61 -37.76
C ALA A 127 -21.07 -6.46 -38.53
N VAL A 128 -21.97 -7.16 -37.81
CA VAL A 128 -23.07 -7.91 -38.41
C VAL A 128 -24.04 -6.96 -39.13
N ARG A 129 -24.41 -5.83 -38.51
CA ARG A 129 -25.26 -4.81 -39.13
C ARG A 129 -24.63 -4.24 -40.41
N ALA A 130 -23.32 -3.93 -40.38
CA ALA A 130 -22.61 -3.42 -41.56
C ALA A 130 -22.60 -4.44 -42.73
N ARG A 131 -22.47 -5.73 -42.44
CA ARG A 131 -22.54 -6.80 -43.46
C ARG A 131 -23.93 -7.01 -44.05
N MET A 132 -25.00 -6.71 -43.32
CA MET A 132 -26.39 -6.84 -43.78
C MET A 132 -26.90 -5.63 -44.58
N SER A 133 -26.15 -4.52 -44.60
CA SER A 133 -26.44 -3.34 -45.43
C SER A 133 -25.44 -3.13 -46.57
N PRO A 134 -25.13 -4.13 -47.42
CA PRO A 134 -24.20 -3.96 -48.53
C PRO A 134 -24.80 -3.16 -49.70
N GLU A 135 -26.12 -2.99 -49.77
CA GLU A 135 -26.83 -2.34 -50.89
C GLU A 135 -26.99 -0.82 -50.76
N ALA A 136 -26.69 -0.23 -49.61
CA ALA A 136 -26.68 1.23 -49.48
C ALA A 136 -25.30 1.80 -49.86
N VAL A 137 -24.75 1.39 -51.00
CA VAL A 137 -23.82 2.25 -51.73
C VAL A 137 -24.73 3.27 -52.41
N PRO A 138 -24.82 4.53 -51.95
CA PRO A 138 -25.55 5.54 -52.69
C PRO A 138 -24.94 5.58 -54.07
N GLY A 139 -25.72 5.08 -55.05
CA GLY A 139 -25.39 5.19 -56.45
C GLY A 139 -25.04 6.65 -56.68
N HIS A 140 -23.79 6.86 -57.09
CA HIS A 140 -23.28 8.11 -57.56
C HIS A 140 -24.18 8.51 -58.74
N ASP A 141 -25.24 9.27 -58.45
CA ASP A 141 -26.11 9.84 -59.46
C ASP A 141 -25.32 10.98 -60.11
N LEU A 142 -24.44 10.60 -61.03
CA LEU A 142 -23.75 11.48 -61.97
C LEU A 142 -24.69 11.89 -63.12
N ARG A 143 -26.01 11.93 -62.90
CA ARG A 143 -26.92 12.58 -63.84
C ARG A 143 -26.88 14.08 -63.64
N GLY A 144 -26.01 14.69 -64.44
CA GLY A 144 -26.36 15.80 -65.32
C GLY A 144 -26.97 17.03 -64.65
N THR A 145 -26.18 18.09 -64.61
CA THR A 145 -26.70 19.41 -64.96
C THR A 145 -25.86 19.97 -66.10
N PRO A 146 -26.50 20.65 -67.07
CA PRO A 146 -25.94 21.06 -68.36
C PRO A 146 -24.88 22.16 -68.28
#